data_AF-T0IJ80-F1
#
_entry.id   AF-T0IJ80-F1
#
_cell.length_a   1.000
_cell.length_b   1.000
_cell.length_c   1.000
_cell.angle_alpha   90.00
_cell.angle_beta   90.00
_cell.angle_gamma   90.00
#
_symmetry.space_group_name_H-M   'P 1'
#
loop_
_entity.id
_entity.type
_entity.pdbx_description
1 polymer ?
#
loop_
_entity_poly.entity_id
_entity_poly.type
_entity_poly.pdbx_seq_one_letter_code
_entity_poly.pdbx_strand_id
1 'polypeptide(L)'
;MSRNFPVKGLADLDAFLSALPQRMQKQAIRQGLTAAAAPVRDEARARAPKQSGKMAKAIKTGSPRQNQDGTFSVSIRLVGDHAYLGAFFEFGVAAHLIARTGAGQGKVAVRNAAEGKGKVTTRPMKIGDRYVSGIIHHPGFAAHPFMRPALDAKADEAVQAYASKIRAFLEGKTGFIAPVDEAV
;
A
#
# COMPACT_ATOMS: atom_id res chain seq x y z
N MET A 1 -4.66 -2.45 -10.20
CA MET A 1 -5.96 -1.78 -10.38
C MET A 1 -5.76 -0.30 -10.08
N SER A 2 -5.73 0.54 -11.10
CA SER A 2 -5.76 2.00 -10.94
C SER A 2 -7.23 2.42 -10.84
N ARG A 3 -7.59 3.25 -9.85
CA ARG A 3 -8.91 3.89 -9.78
C ARG A 3 -8.73 5.37 -10.06
N ASN A 4 -9.58 5.91 -10.93
CA ASN A 4 -9.57 7.33 -11.26
C ASN A 4 -10.60 8.07 -10.40
N PHE A 5 -10.17 9.14 -9.73
CA PHE A 5 -11.04 10.00 -8.94
C PHE A 5 -11.16 11.34 -9.68
N PRO A 6 -12.30 11.61 -10.36
CA PRO A 6 -12.45 12.84 -11.12
C PRO A 6 -12.50 14.05 -10.16
N VAL A 7 -11.57 14.99 -10.33
CA VAL A 7 -11.51 16.23 -9.56
C VAL A 7 -11.87 17.39 -10.48
N LYS A 8 -12.86 18.20 -10.10
CA LYS A 8 -13.24 19.42 -10.82
C LYS A 8 -12.15 20.49 -10.64
N GLY A 9 -11.87 21.28 -11.69
CA GLY A 9 -10.91 22.39 -11.63
C GLY A 9 -9.43 21.98 -11.66
N LEU A 10 -9.11 20.72 -11.94
CA LEU A 10 -7.72 20.25 -12.02
C LEU A 10 -6.93 20.93 -13.15
N ALA A 11 -7.58 21.20 -14.29
CA ALA A 11 -6.96 21.88 -15.43
C ALA A 11 -6.61 23.35 -15.09
N ASP A 12 -7.52 24.06 -14.43
CA ASP A 12 -7.31 25.45 -14.03
C ASP A 12 -6.18 25.56 -12.99
N LEU A 13 -6.15 24.61 -12.05
CA LEU A 13 -5.07 24.51 -11.06
C LEU A 13 -3.72 24.24 -11.74
N ASP A 14 -3.66 23.36 -12.73
CA ASP A 14 -2.41 23.04 -13.45
C ASP A 14 -1.91 24.25 -14.25
N ALA A 15 -2.81 24.97 -14.92
CA ALA A 15 -2.49 26.21 -15.63
C ALA A 15 -1.92 27.27 -14.67
N PHE A 16 -2.57 27.47 -13.52
CA PHE A 16 -2.11 28.41 -12.50
C PHE A 16 -0.74 28.02 -11.91
N LEU A 17 -0.56 26.75 -11.57
CA LEU A 17 0.69 26.23 -11.03
C LEU A 17 1.84 26.32 -12.06
N SER A 18 1.53 26.20 -13.35
CA SER A 18 2.51 26.32 -14.43
C SER A 18 2.94 27.77 -14.70
N ALA A 19 2.13 28.76 -14.32
CA ALA A 19 2.51 30.17 -14.36
C ALA A 19 3.51 30.57 -13.25
N LEU A 20 3.65 29.74 -12.21
CA LEU A 20 4.61 29.97 -11.13
C LEU A 20 6.04 29.57 -11.52
N PRO A 21 7.07 30.15 -10.89
CA PRO A 21 8.44 29.67 -11.05
C PRO A 21 8.54 28.17 -10.75
N GLN A 22 9.22 27.41 -11.63
CA GLN A 22 9.28 25.94 -11.55
C GLN A 22 9.67 25.39 -10.16
N ARG A 23 10.55 26.10 -9.43
CA ARG A 23 10.94 25.71 -8.07
C ARG A 23 9.75 25.79 -7.09
N MET A 24 8.93 26.83 -7.19
CA MET A 24 7.75 27.01 -6.36
C MET A 24 6.66 25.99 -6.71
N GLN A 25 6.42 25.76 -8.01
CA GLN A 25 5.49 24.74 -8.48
C GLN A 25 5.84 23.35 -7.92
N LYS A 26 7.09 22.90 -8.10
CA LYS A 26 7.57 21.60 -7.60
C LYS A 26 7.44 21.49 -6.07
N GLN A 27 7.71 22.58 -5.36
CA GLN A 27 7.58 22.59 -3.90
C GLN A 27 6.12 22.50 -3.46
N ALA A 28 5.21 23.25 -4.09
CA ALA A 28 3.78 23.22 -3.81
C ALA A 28 3.22 21.81 -3.99
N ILE A 29 3.50 21.19 -5.15
CA ILE A 29 3.03 19.83 -5.48
C ILE A 29 3.56 18.81 -4.47
N ARG A 30 4.86 18.86 -4.13
CA ARG A 30 5.46 17.93 -3.16
C ARG A 30 4.82 18.06 -1.77
N GLN A 31 4.59 19.28 -1.30
CA GLN A 31 3.96 19.52 -0.01
C GLN A 31 2.50 19.10 -0.01
N GLY A 32 1.76 19.43 -1.07
CA GLY A 32 0.37 18.99 -1.27
C GLY A 32 0.26 17.47 -1.26
N LEU A 33 1.06 16.76 -2.06
CA LEU A 33 1.03 15.30 -2.13
C LEU A 33 1.36 14.63 -0.79
N THR A 34 2.29 15.22 -0.04
CA THR A 34 2.63 14.71 1.30
C THR A 34 1.44 14.85 2.26
N ALA A 35 0.73 15.98 2.19
CA ALA A 35 -0.48 16.20 2.98
C ALA A 35 -1.63 15.27 2.56
N ALA A 36 -1.85 15.08 1.26
CA ALA A 36 -2.85 14.17 0.71
C ALA A 36 -2.64 12.72 1.16
N ALA A 37 -1.39 12.28 1.28
CA ALA A 37 -1.07 10.93 1.70
C ALA A 37 -1.25 10.68 3.21
N ALA A 38 -1.33 11.72 4.04
CA ALA A 38 -1.46 11.59 5.50
C ALA A 38 -2.77 10.90 5.93
N PRO A 39 -3.98 11.36 5.53
CA PRO A 39 -5.23 10.74 5.97
C PRO A 39 -5.34 9.27 5.52
N VAL A 40 -4.94 8.96 4.28
CA VAL A 40 -4.94 7.59 3.77
C VAL A 40 -3.96 6.70 4.55
N ARG A 41 -2.76 7.21 4.87
CA ARG A 41 -1.79 6.47 5.67
C ARG A 41 -2.33 6.17 7.06
N ASP A 42 -2.93 7.16 7.71
CA ASP A 42 -3.38 7.03 9.09
C ASP A 42 -4.60 6.11 9.19
N GLU A 43 -5.49 6.14 8.20
CA GLU A 43 -6.57 5.16 8.05
C GLU A 43 -6.03 3.74 7.79
N ALA A 44 -5.03 3.59 6.92
CA ALA A 44 -4.39 2.29 6.68
C ALA A 44 -3.75 1.73 7.96
N ARG A 45 -3.15 2.59 8.80
CA ARG A 45 -2.62 2.21 10.13
C ARG A 45 -3.71 1.81 11.11
N ALA A 46 -4.88 2.46 11.03
CA ALA A 46 -6.02 2.14 11.89
C ALA A 46 -6.58 0.74 11.56
N ARG A 47 -6.71 0.42 10.27
CA ARG A 47 -7.24 -0.86 9.77
C ARG A 47 -6.25 -2.02 9.84
N ALA A 48 -4.95 -1.72 9.81
CA ALA A 48 -3.92 -2.75 9.81
C ALA A 48 -4.00 -3.63 11.08
N PRO A 49 -3.83 -4.96 10.97
CA PRO A 49 -3.81 -5.85 12.12
C PRO A 49 -2.68 -5.50 13.09
N LYS A 50 -3.02 -5.45 14.39
CA LYS A 50 -2.14 -4.92 15.45
C LYS A 50 -1.60 -5.98 16.42
N GLN A 51 -1.48 -7.24 16.01
CA GLN A 51 -0.97 -8.32 16.88
C GLN A 51 0.35 -7.92 17.60
N SER A 52 1.33 -7.43 16.85
CA SER A 52 2.57 -6.85 17.41
C SER A 52 2.62 -5.32 17.32
N GLY A 53 1.69 -4.69 16.60
CA GLY A 53 1.68 -3.25 16.30
C GLY A 53 2.81 -2.75 15.38
N LYS A 54 3.89 -3.51 15.21
CA LYS A 54 5.07 -3.12 14.41
C LYS A 54 4.74 -2.93 12.92
N MET A 55 3.90 -3.81 12.38
CA MET A 55 3.48 -3.71 10.97
C MET A 55 2.68 -2.44 10.69
N ALA A 56 1.73 -2.08 11.56
CA ALA A 56 0.98 -0.83 11.41
C ALA A 56 1.94 0.38 11.41
N LYS A 57 2.93 0.41 12.31
CA LYS A 57 3.96 1.46 12.34
C LYS A 57 4.85 1.47 11.08
N ALA A 58 5.01 0.34 10.40
CA ALA A 58 5.78 0.23 9.16
C ALA A 58 5.05 0.86 7.95
N ILE A 59 3.76 1.17 8.03
CA ILE A 59 3.04 1.90 6.97
C ILE A 59 3.53 3.34 6.99
N LYS A 60 4.22 3.75 5.92
CA LYS A 60 4.86 5.06 5.79
C LYS A 60 4.55 5.69 4.44
N THR A 61 4.50 7.02 4.44
CA THR A 61 4.46 7.82 3.21
C THR A 61 5.85 7.85 2.59
N GLY A 62 5.96 7.54 1.30
CA GLY A 62 7.17 7.73 0.50
C GLY A 62 7.35 9.21 0.13
N SER A 63 8.57 9.58 -0.23
CA SER A 63 8.83 10.91 -0.79
C SER A 63 8.10 11.06 -2.14
N PRO A 64 7.43 12.19 -2.40
CA PRO A 64 6.84 12.44 -3.71
C PRO A 64 7.91 12.47 -4.79
N ARG A 65 7.65 11.83 -5.92
CA ARG A 65 8.58 11.74 -7.05
C ARG A 65 7.91 12.23 -8.32
N GLN A 66 8.72 12.81 -9.20
CA GLN A 66 8.30 13.10 -10.56
C GLN A 66 8.51 11.82 -11.39
N ASN A 67 7.47 11.41 -12.09
CA ASN A 67 7.51 10.30 -13.03
C ASN A 67 8.13 10.77 -14.36
N GLN A 68 8.45 9.83 -15.24
CA GLN A 68 9.02 10.14 -16.57
C GLN A 68 8.05 10.99 -17.41
N ASP A 69 6.74 10.79 -17.22
CA ASP A 69 5.67 11.51 -17.92
C ASP A 69 5.45 12.95 -17.38
N GLY A 70 6.31 13.44 -16.48
CA GLY A 70 6.17 14.76 -15.86
C GLY A 70 5.18 14.81 -14.69
N THR A 71 4.34 13.79 -14.51
CA THR A 71 3.38 13.68 -13.39
C THR A 71 4.09 13.50 -12.04
N PHE A 72 3.45 13.93 -10.95
CA PHE A 72 3.95 13.72 -9.60
C PHE A 72 3.15 12.65 -8.88
N SER A 73 3.83 11.71 -8.23
CA SER A 73 3.22 10.62 -7.49
C SER A 73 3.75 10.54 -6.07
N VAL A 74 2.89 10.12 -5.15
CA VAL A 74 3.26 9.76 -3.77
C VAL A 74 2.78 8.33 -3.52
N SER A 75 3.64 7.53 -2.90
CA SER A 75 3.31 6.14 -2.56
C SER A 75 3.19 5.96 -1.06
N ILE A 76 2.20 5.20 -0.63
CA ILE A 76 2.11 4.70 0.74
C ILE A 76 2.62 3.27 0.70
N ARG A 77 3.66 2.99 1.47
CA ARG A 77 4.41 1.74 1.39
C ARG A 77 4.74 1.21 2.77
N LEU A 78 4.89 -0.10 2.86
CA LEU A 78 5.33 -0.80 4.07
C LEU A 78 6.86 -0.79 4.11
N VAL A 79 7.45 -0.19 5.14
CA VAL A 79 8.89 -0.06 5.30
C VAL A 79 9.27 -0.16 6.78
N GLY A 80 10.06 -1.18 7.10
CA GLY A 80 10.58 -1.45 8.44
C GLY A 80 10.17 -2.82 8.94
N ASP A 81 10.12 -2.95 10.26
CA ASP A 81 9.82 -4.21 10.93
C ASP A 81 8.46 -4.76 10.54
N HIS A 82 8.41 -6.06 10.25
CA HIS A 82 7.19 -6.77 9.90
C HIS A 82 6.49 -6.24 8.62
N ALA A 83 7.15 -5.36 7.83
CA ALA A 83 6.61 -4.84 6.58
C ALA A 83 6.28 -5.95 5.57
N TYR A 84 7.10 -7.01 5.54
CA TYR A 84 6.90 -8.17 4.68
C TYR A 84 5.56 -8.89 4.94
N LEU A 85 5.01 -8.79 6.15
CA LEU A 85 3.71 -9.38 6.48
C LEU A 85 2.54 -8.69 5.78
N GLY A 86 2.69 -7.41 5.44
CA GLY A 86 1.59 -6.64 4.89
C GLY A 86 1.09 -7.16 3.54
N ALA A 87 1.95 -7.75 2.70
CA ALA A 87 1.51 -8.37 1.46
C ALA A 87 0.61 -9.59 1.71
N PHE A 88 0.96 -10.41 2.71
CA PHE A 88 0.17 -11.57 3.10
C PHE A 88 -1.16 -11.18 3.73
N PHE A 89 -1.21 -10.11 4.52
CA PHE A 89 -2.47 -9.60 5.05
C PHE A 89 -3.32 -8.93 3.96
N GLU A 90 -2.74 -8.12 3.07
CA GLU A 90 -3.52 -7.38 2.06
C GLU A 90 -4.20 -8.31 1.05
N PHE A 91 -3.52 -9.39 0.63
CA PHE A 91 -4.02 -10.30 -0.41
C PHE A 91 -4.43 -11.68 0.10
N GLY A 92 -4.07 -12.05 1.32
CA GLY A 92 -4.21 -13.41 1.84
C GLY A 92 -3.16 -14.36 1.27
N VAL A 93 -3.28 -15.64 1.65
CA VAL A 93 -2.45 -16.75 1.17
C VAL A 93 -3.36 -17.86 0.71
N ALA A 94 -3.18 -18.32 -0.53
CA ALA A 94 -3.95 -19.43 -1.07
C ALA A 94 -3.63 -20.75 -0.34
N ALA A 95 -4.55 -21.71 -0.46
CA ALA A 95 -4.35 -23.06 0.03
C ALA A 95 -3.08 -23.68 -0.58
N HIS A 96 -2.28 -24.33 0.24
CA HIS A 96 -1.00 -24.89 -0.19
C HIS A 96 -0.60 -26.12 0.63
N LEU A 97 0.33 -26.89 0.06
CA LEU A 97 0.87 -28.07 0.70
C LEU A 97 2.10 -27.71 1.51
N ILE A 98 2.14 -28.19 2.75
CA ILE A 98 3.30 -28.09 3.63
C ILE A 98 3.86 -29.50 3.79
N ALA A 99 5.10 -29.69 3.37
CA ALA A 99 5.80 -30.96 3.53
C ALA A 99 7.30 -30.72 3.72
N ARG A 100 7.91 -31.49 4.61
CA ARG A 100 9.37 -31.58 4.73
C ARG A 100 9.85 -32.87 4.08
N THR A 101 10.57 -32.71 2.98
CA THR A 101 10.94 -33.82 2.09
C THR A 101 12.43 -34.17 2.16
N GLY A 102 12.82 -35.25 1.49
CA GLY A 102 14.22 -35.61 1.28
C GLY A 102 14.94 -34.67 0.30
N ALA A 103 16.27 -34.79 0.22
CA ALA A 103 17.06 -34.03 -0.75
C ALA A 103 16.59 -34.31 -2.19
N GLY A 104 16.49 -33.27 -3.01
CA GLY A 104 16.05 -33.38 -4.42
C GLY A 104 14.54 -33.48 -4.64
N GLN A 105 13.72 -33.57 -3.58
CA GLN A 105 12.25 -33.68 -3.70
C GLN A 105 11.58 -32.31 -3.53
N GLY A 106 11.44 -31.58 -4.64
CA GLY A 106 10.85 -30.24 -4.68
C GLY A 106 9.32 -30.20 -4.71
N LYS A 107 8.77 -29.00 -4.97
CA LYS A 107 7.31 -28.72 -4.96
C LYS A 107 6.49 -29.63 -5.87
N VAL A 108 7.01 -29.99 -7.04
CA VAL A 108 6.31 -30.85 -8.01
C VAL A 108 6.17 -32.28 -7.49
N ALA A 109 7.22 -32.84 -6.88
CA ALA A 109 7.17 -34.17 -6.30
C ALA A 109 6.14 -34.25 -5.16
N VAL A 110 6.10 -33.23 -4.29
CA VAL A 110 5.10 -33.12 -3.22
C VAL A 110 3.68 -33.08 -3.78
N ARG A 111 3.45 -32.28 -4.82
CA ARG A 111 2.13 -32.19 -5.47
C ARG A 111 1.71 -33.54 -6.07
N ASN A 112 2.60 -34.19 -6.82
CA ASN A 112 2.30 -35.49 -7.42
C ASN A 112 2.01 -36.56 -6.37
N ALA A 113 2.75 -36.56 -5.25
CA ALA A 113 2.48 -37.47 -4.14
C ALA A 113 1.16 -37.16 -3.42
N ALA A 114 0.79 -35.89 -3.25
CA ALA A 114 -0.51 -35.51 -2.71
C ALA A 114 -1.68 -35.92 -3.63
N GLU A 115 -1.47 -35.91 -4.95
CA GLU A 115 -2.43 -36.41 -5.95
C GLU A 115 -2.40 -37.95 -6.11
N GLY A 116 -1.59 -38.67 -5.33
CA GLY A 116 -1.48 -40.14 -5.39
C GLY A 116 -0.64 -40.69 -6.55
N LYS A 117 0.00 -39.83 -7.34
CA LYS A 117 0.77 -40.17 -8.55
C LYS A 117 2.29 -40.31 -8.29
N GLY A 118 2.72 -40.37 -7.04
CA GLY A 118 4.14 -40.46 -6.68
C GLY A 118 4.35 -40.75 -5.20
N LYS A 119 5.60 -41.05 -4.83
CA LYS A 119 6.02 -41.24 -3.44
C LYS A 119 7.09 -40.21 -3.08
N VAL A 120 6.96 -39.63 -1.89
CA VAL A 120 7.89 -38.64 -1.35
C VAL A 120 8.29 -39.08 0.04
N THR A 121 9.57 -38.88 0.39
CA THR A 121 10.08 -39.23 1.71
C THR A 121 9.70 -38.12 2.69
N THR A 122 8.73 -38.36 3.55
CA THR A 122 8.26 -37.37 4.53
C THR A 122 9.07 -37.45 5.81
N ARG A 123 9.61 -36.31 6.24
CA ARG A 123 10.33 -36.18 7.50
C ARG A 123 9.48 -35.41 8.51
N PRO A 124 9.62 -35.69 9.82
CA PRO A 124 8.93 -34.92 10.84
C PRO A 124 9.37 -33.45 10.79
N MET A 125 8.41 -32.56 10.98
CA MET A 125 8.58 -31.12 11.12
C MET A 125 7.79 -30.61 12.31
N LYS A 126 8.29 -29.56 12.96
CA LYS A 126 7.63 -28.92 14.09
C LYS A 126 6.78 -27.75 13.59
N ILE A 127 5.48 -27.77 13.87
CA ILE A 127 4.53 -26.70 13.57
C ILE A 127 3.90 -26.27 14.89
N GLY A 128 4.19 -25.05 15.34
CA GLY A 128 3.89 -24.62 16.71
C GLY A 128 4.56 -25.56 17.72
N ASP A 129 3.80 -26.13 18.63
CA ASP A 129 4.29 -27.07 19.65
C ASP A 129 4.16 -28.55 19.26
N ARG A 130 3.65 -28.84 18.05
CA ARG A 130 3.38 -30.21 17.60
C ARG A 130 4.41 -30.67 16.56
N TYR A 131 4.81 -31.93 16.67
CA TYR A 131 5.54 -32.61 15.61
C TYR A 131 4.55 -33.29 14.67
N VAL A 132 4.69 -32.99 13.39
CA VAL A 132 3.81 -33.49 12.34
C VAL A 132 4.67 -34.10 11.24
N SER A 133 4.26 -35.24 10.71
CA SER A 133 4.87 -35.88 9.56
C SER A 133 3.82 -36.02 8.45
N GLY A 134 4.28 -36.13 7.21
CA GLY A 134 3.41 -36.24 6.04
C GLY A 134 3.32 -34.97 5.21
N ILE A 135 2.38 -34.99 4.25
CA ILE A 135 2.00 -33.83 3.45
C ILE A 135 0.73 -33.25 4.08
N ILE A 136 0.80 -31.99 4.47
CA ILE A 136 -0.30 -31.31 5.16
C ILE A 136 -0.96 -30.34 4.18
N HIS A 137 -2.28 -30.43 4.06
CA HIS A 137 -3.09 -29.46 3.33
C HIS A 137 -3.40 -28.28 4.25
N HIS A 138 -2.74 -27.14 4.03
CA HIS A 138 -3.05 -25.92 4.76
C HIS A 138 -4.08 -25.10 3.95
N PRO A 139 -5.23 -24.70 4.54
CA PRO A 139 -6.31 -23.99 3.83
C PRO A 139 -5.90 -22.59 3.34
N GLY A 140 -4.78 -22.08 3.85
CA GLY A 140 -4.28 -20.75 3.56
C GLY A 140 -4.68 -19.77 4.65
N PHE A 141 -4.63 -18.49 4.33
CA PHE A 141 -5.01 -17.41 5.24
C PHE A 141 -5.85 -16.39 4.49
N ALA A 142 -6.99 -16.00 5.07
CA ALA A 142 -7.90 -15.05 4.45
C ALA A 142 -7.26 -13.65 4.35
N ALA A 143 -7.61 -12.90 3.30
CA ALA A 143 -7.15 -11.53 3.15
C ALA A 143 -7.82 -10.64 4.21
N HIS A 144 -7.02 -9.78 4.83
CA HIS A 144 -7.44 -8.67 5.67
C HIS A 144 -6.93 -7.37 5.04
N PRO A 145 -7.59 -6.90 3.96
CA PRO A 145 -7.14 -5.72 3.23
C PRO A 145 -7.26 -4.47 4.10
N PHE A 146 -6.20 -3.68 4.13
CA PHE A 146 -6.12 -2.45 4.94
C PHE A 146 -5.68 -1.25 4.11
N MET A 147 -4.79 -1.43 3.11
CA MET A 147 -4.30 -0.33 2.28
C MET A 147 -5.34 0.10 1.24
N ARG A 148 -5.86 -0.85 0.45
CA ARG A 148 -6.84 -0.53 -0.61
C ARG A 148 -8.13 0.05 -0.04
N PRO A 149 -8.72 -0.53 1.03
CA PRO A 149 -9.91 0.04 1.63
C PRO A 149 -9.66 1.42 2.25
N ALA A 150 -8.47 1.66 2.80
CA ALA A 150 -8.12 2.98 3.35
C ALA A 150 -8.06 4.05 2.26
N LEU A 151 -7.51 3.72 1.09
CA LEU A 151 -7.53 4.63 -0.06
C LEU A 151 -8.96 4.93 -0.50
N ASP A 152 -9.79 3.90 -0.66
CA ASP A 152 -11.17 4.07 -1.10
C ASP A 152 -11.99 4.92 -0.12
N ALA A 153 -11.75 4.78 1.20
CA ALA A 153 -12.50 5.51 2.22
C ALA A 153 -12.01 6.95 2.44
N LYS A 154 -10.76 7.26 2.11
CA LYS A 154 -10.12 8.56 2.38
C LYS A 154 -9.71 9.32 1.12
N ALA A 155 -10.20 8.89 -0.04
CA ALA A 155 -9.89 9.54 -1.32
C ALA A 155 -10.32 11.01 -1.33
N ASP A 156 -11.56 11.31 -0.94
CA ASP A 156 -12.09 12.68 -0.94
C ASP A 156 -11.35 13.56 0.08
N GLU A 157 -11.10 13.03 1.28
CA GLU A 157 -10.33 13.72 2.32
C GLU A 157 -8.88 14.00 1.87
N ALA A 158 -8.27 13.08 1.13
CA ALA A 158 -6.94 13.28 0.55
C ALA A 158 -6.93 14.42 -0.48
N VAL A 159 -7.97 14.53 -1.32
CA VAL A 159 -8.12 15.63 -2.28
C VAL A 159 -8.30 16.96 -1.56
N GLN A 160 -9.12 17.00 -0.52
CA GLN A 160 -9.33 18.22 0.26
C GLN A 160 -8.06 18.63 1.03
N ALA A 161 -7.32 17.67 1.60
CA ALA A 161 -6.05 17.92 2.26
C ALA A 161 -4.99 18.45 1.28
N TYR A 162 -4.98 17.94 0.03
CA TYR A 162 -4.13 18.47 -1.04
C TYR A 162 -4.45 19.93 -1.35
N ALA A 163 -5.73 20.22 -1.63
CA ALA A 163 -6.21 21.56 -1.97
C ALA A 163 -5.91 22.57 -0.86
N SER A 164 -6.26 22.22 0.38
CA SER A 164 -5.99 23.04 1.57
C SER A 164 -4.50 23.35 1.73
N LYS A 165 -3.64 22.36 1.48
CA LYS A 165 -2.19 22.55 1.61
C LYS A 165 -1.62 23.43 0.51
N ILE A 166 -2.14 23.36 -0.71
CA ILE A 166 -1.75 24.26 -1.80
C ILE A 166 -2.18 25.69 -1.51
N ARG A 167 -3.43 25.92 -1.08
CA ARG A 167 -3.90 27.26 -0.71
C ARG A 167 -2.99 27.89 0.34
N ALA A 168 -2.73 27.17 1.43
CA ALA A 168 -1.82 27.63 2.49
C ALA A 168 -0.38 27.89 1.99
N PHE A 169 0.10 27.11 1.02
CA PHE A 169 1.42 27.33 0.42
C PHE A 169 1.47 28.61 -0.42
N LEU A 170 0.40 28.89 -1.17
CA LEU A 170 0.28 30.09 -1.99
C LEU A 170 0.14 31.33 -1.11
N GLU A 171 -0.79 31.33 -0.16
CA GLU A 171 -0.98 32.42 0.80
C GLU A 171 0.34 32.79 1.50
N GLY A 172 1.09 31.79 1.97
CA GLY A 172 2.36 32.01 2.66
C GLY A 172 3.51 32.52 1.78
N LYS A 173 3.42 32.42 0.45
CA LYS A 173 4.50 32.83 -0.47
C LYS A 173 4.16 34.01 -1.38
N THR A 174 2.91 34.16 -1.77
CA THR A 174 2.47 35.19 -2.72
C THR A 174 1.56 36.23 -2.07
N GLY A 175 1.11 36.03 -0.82
CA GLY A 175 0.16 36.92 -0.15
C GLY A 175 -1.20 37.01 -0.84
N PHE A 176 -1.45 36.12 -1.82
CA PHE A 176 -2.63 36.11 -2.67
C PHE A 176 -3.48 34.88 -2.31
N ILE A 177 -4.75 35.11 -2.00
CA ILE A 177 -5.72 34.03 -1.77
C ILE A 177 -6.08 33.47 -3.15
N ALA A 178 -5.75 32.20 -3.40
CA ALA A 178 -6.09 31.56 -4.67
C ALA A 178 -7.62 31.35 -4.73
N PRO A 179 -8.32 31.85 -5.76
CA PRO A 179 -9.74 31.59 -5.94
C PRO A 179 -9.86 30.20 -6.56
N VAL A 180 -9.98 29.19 -5.71
CA VAL A 180 -10.44 27.87 -6.16
C VAL A 180 -11.78 27.66 -5.49
N ASP A 181 -12.85 27.91 -6.26
CA ASP A 181 -14.23 27.75 -5.84
C ASP A 181 -14.41 26.45 -5.05
N GLU A 182 -15.08 26.58 -3.90
CA GLU A 182 -15.40 25.48 -3.01
C GLU A 182 -16.36 24.52 -3.71
N ALA A 183 -15.82 23.49 -4.36
CA ALA A 183 -16.63 22.41 -4.92
C ALA A 183 -16.95 21.37 -3.84
N VAL A 184 -18.19 21.46 -3.33
CA VAL A 184 -18.98 20.34 -2.78
C VAL A 184 -19.18 19.25 -3.83
#